data_AF-A0A2T5I0M1-F1
#
_entry.id   AF-A0A2T5I0M1-F1
#
_cell.length_a   1.000
_cell.length_b   1.000
_cell.length_c   1.000
_cell.angle_alpha   90.00
_cell.angle_beta   90.00
_cell.angle_gamma   90.00
#
_symmetry.space_group_name_H-M   'P 1'
#
loop_
_entity.id
_entity.type
_entity.pdbx_description
1 polymer ?
#
loop_
_entity_poly.entity_id
_entity_poly.type
_entity_poly.pdbx_seq_one_letter_code
_entity_poly.pdbx_strand_id
1 'polypeptide(L)'
;MKKAKLANCIFGCLVAIIFTISNAWSAQDEKNNPGFAWKDGAEIYAKICAYCHEAHVGPQIRNRELPAAYIRAVVRNGNRAMPAFRPSEIDDESLIKLADFISNKEAQH
;
A
#
# COMPACT_ATOMS: atom_id res chain seq x y z
N MET A 1 64.87 26.56 -29.11
CA MET A 1 63.67 26.57 -29.99
C MET A 1 63.23 25.13 -30.26
N LYS A 2 61.90 24.88 -30.28
CA LYS A 2 61.13 23.62 -30.53
C LYS A 2 60.21 23.33 -29.32
N LYS A 3 59.24 24.22 -29.06
CA LYS A 3 57.83 24.17 -29.51
C LYS A 3 57.05 22.97 -28.92
N ALA A 4 56.27 23.32 -27.90
CA ALA A 4 55.16 22.61 -27.29
C ALA A 4 54.37 21.71 -28.24
N LYS A 5 54.23 20.44 -27.85
CA LYS A 5 53.20 19.50 -28.33
C LYS A 5 53.12 18.29 -27.39
N LEU A 6 52.84 18.54 -26.11
CA LEU A 6 52.59 17.45 -25.13
C LEU A 6 51.31 17.67 -24.32
N ALA A 7 50.45 18.59 -24.74
CA ALA A 7 49.23 18.95 -24.02
C ALA A 7 47.93 18.39 -24.63
N ASN A 8 48.00 17.50 -25.64
CA ASN A 8 46.85 17.24 -26.51
C ASN A 8 46.42 15.77 -26.68
N CYS A 9 46.89 14.84 -25.83
CA CYS A 9 46.47 13.43 -25.88
C CYS A 9 45.74 12.92 -24.62
N ILE A 10 45.64 13.72 -23.56
CA ILE A 10 44.96 13.26 -22.32
C ILE A 10 43.47 13.63 -22.32
N PHE A 11 43.03 14.52 -23.22
CA PHE A 11 41.64 14.98 -23.27
C PHE A 11 40.68 14.06 -24.05
N GLY A 12 41.18 12.95 -24.62
CA GLY A 12 40.43 12.10 -25.55
C GLY A 12 39.75 10.87 -24.96
N CYS A 13 39.93 10.55 -23.68
CA CYS A 13 39.40 9.30 -23.08
C CYS A 13 38.45 9.51 -21.88
N LEU A 14 38.22 10.74 -21.43
CA LEU A 14 37.37 11.01 -20.25
C LEU A 14 35.90 11.34 -20.58
N VAL A 15 35.50 11.37 -21.85
CA VAL A 15 34.11 11.67 -22.27
C VAL A 15 33.29 10.40 -22.57
N ALA A 16 33.92 9.21 -22.61
CA ALA A 16 33.23 7.95 -22.91
C ALA A 16 32.65 7.21 -21.69
N ILE A 17 32.78 7.76 -20.47
CA ILE A 17 32.27 7.14 -19.22
C ILE A 17 30.94 7.77 -18.76
N ILE A 18 30.51 8.90 -19.35
CA ILE A 18 29.35 9.65 -18.86
C ILE A 18 28.02 9.20 -19.51
N PHE A 19 28.04 8.33 -20.54
CA PHE A 19 26.85 8.01 -21.34
C PHE A 19 26.27 6.59 -21.15
N THR A 20 26.50 5.94 -20.01
CA THR A 20 25.86 4.63 -19.69
C THR A 20 25.11 4.61 -18.35
N ILE A 21 24.78 5.76 -17.76
CA ILE A 21 24.01 5.84 -16.51
C ILE A 21 22.66 6.53 -16.71
N SER A 22 21.92 6.08 -17.71
CA SER A 22 20.49 6.32 -17.85
C SER A 22 19.94 4.94 -18.23
N ASN A 23 19.27 4.19 -17.35
CA ASN A 23 17.79 4.14 -17.29
C ASN A 23 17.33 3.20 -16.15
N ALA A 24 17.71 3.45 -14.90
CA ALA A 24 17.15 2.69 -13.79
C ALA A 24 16.81 3.60 -12.61
N TRP A 25 15.93 4.58 -12.83
CA TRP A 25 15.24 5.19 -11.71
C TRP A 25 13.83 5.65 -12.09
N SER A 26 12.91 4.70 -12.03
CA SER A 26 11.49 4.99 -11.79
C SER A 26 10.89 3.99 -10.82
N ALA A 27 11.69 3.49 -9.87
CA ALA A 27 11.15 3.15 -8.57
C ALA A 27 11.00 4.48 -7.83
N GLN A 28 9.93 5.22 -8.14
CA GLN A 28 9.43 6.16 -7.15
C GLN A 28 9.24 5.33 -5.89
N ASP A 29 9.79 5.81 -4.78
CA ASP A 29 9.38 5.39 -3.45
C ASP A 29 7.84 5.37 -3.45
N GLU A 30 7.23 4.20 -3.66
CA GLU A 30 5.85 3.90 -3.30
C GLU A 30 5.83 3.74 -1.77
N LYS A 31 6.46 4.71 -1.10
CA LYS A 31 6.54 4.80 0.33
C LYS A 31 5.24 5.45 0.71
N ASN A 32 4.25 4.60 0.96
CA ASN A 32 3.14 4.83 1.86
C ASN A 32 2.62 6.27 1.77
N ASN A 33 1.67 6.53 0.88
CA ASN A 33 0.63 7.46 1.29
C ASN A 33 -0.11 6.68 2.39
N PRO A 34 0.17 6.92 3.70
CA PRO A 34 -0.66 6.26 4.69
C PRO A 34 -2.07 6.69 4.31
N GLY A 35 -2.94 5.71 4.08
CA GLY A 35 -4.37 6.01 4.09
C GLY A 35 -4.70 6.74 5.38
N PHE A 36 -5.95 7.19 5.51
CA PHE A 36 -6.39 7.78 6.76
C PHE A 36 -5.86 7.01 7.98
N ALA A 37 -5.16 7.69 8.89
CA ALA A 37 -4.42 7.02 9.97
C ALA A 37 -5.42 6.49 11.03
N TRP A 38 -5.79 5.22 10.89
CA TRP A 38 -6.68 4.54 11.83
C TRP A 38 -5.94 4.09 13.09
N LYS A 39 -6.56 4.24 14.27
CA LYS A 39 -6.01 3.79 15.54
C LYS A 39 -5.88 2.27 15.60
N ASP A 40 -6.94 1.56 15.20
CA ASP A 40 -7.01 0.10 15.17
C ASP A 40 -8.15 -0.42 14.28
N GLY A 41 -8.26 -1.74 14.15
CA GLY A 41 -9.32 -2.40 13.38
C GLY A 41 -10.74 -2.17 13.92
N ALA A 42 -10.86 -1.93 15.24
CA ALA A 42 -12.16 -1.69 15.87
C ALA A 42 -12.72 -0.32 15.48
N GLU A 43 -11.86 0.69 15.38
CA GLU A 43 -12.24 2.02 14.88
C GLU A 43 -12.74 1.95 13.44
N ILE A 44 -12.00 1.28 12.55
CA ILE A 44 -12.40 1.10 11.14
C ILE A 44 -13.77 0.41 11.06
N TYR A 45 -13.95 -0.66 11.83
CA TYR A 45 -15.22 -1.38 11.87
C TYR A 45 -16.37 -0.46 12.33
N ALA A 46 -16.20 0.26 13.43
CA ALA A 46 -17.23 1.13 13.99
C ALA A 46 -17.56 2.31 13.07
N LYS A 47 -16.56 2.88 12.38
CA LYS A 47 -16.72 4.07 11.53
C LYS A 47 -17.10 3.76 10.08
N ILE A 48 -17.00 2.52 9.64
CA ILE A 48 -17.27 2.15 8.24
C ILE A 48 -18.18 0.92 8.17
N CYS A 49 -17.69 -0.21 8.66
CA CYS A 49 -18.33 -1.50 8.43
C CYS A 49 -19.69 -1.64 9.13
N ALA A 50 -19.78 -1.16 10.38
CA ALA A 50 -20.96 -1.30 11.23
C ALA A 50 -22.20 -0.60 10.64
N TYR A 51 -22.01 0.51 9.92
CA TYR A 51 -23.10 1.25 9.25
C TYR A 51 -23.92 0.38 8.30
N CYS A 52 -23.31 -0.66 7.72
CA CYS A 52 -24.03 -1.61 6.87
C CYS A 52 -24.26 -2.96 7.56
N HIS A 53 -23.23 -3.48 8.25
CA HIS A 53 -23.27 -4.84 8.77
C HIS A 53 -24.06 -4.98 10.07
N GLU A 54 -24.23 -3.92 10.86
CA GLU A 54 -25.10 -3.92 12.04
C GLU A 54 -26.49 -3.36 11.75
N ALA A 55 -26.62 -2.53 10.72
CA ALA A 55 -27.90 -2.04 10.21
C ALA A 55 -28.65 -3.04 9.32
N HIS A 56 -28.17 -4.28 9.19
CA HIS A 56 -28.77 -5.34 8.35
C HIS A 56 -28.84 -5.01 6.85
N VAL A 57 -28.05 -4.04 6.37
CA VAL A 57 -27.84 -3.79 4.95
C VAL A 57 -26.92 -4.86 4.36
N GLY A 58 -25.88 -5.23 5.11
CA GLY A 58 -25.00 -6.37 4.83
C GLY A 58 -25.24 -7.53 5.80
N PRO A 59 -24.69 -8.73 5.51
CA PRO A 59 -24.77 -9.85 6.42
C PRO A 59 -23.99 -9.58 7.72
N GLN A 60 -24.37 -10.21 8.82
CA GLN A 60 -23.55 -10.20 10.04
C GLN A 60 -22.19 -10.84 9.77
N ILE A 61 -21.10 -10.16 10.14
CA ILE A 61 -19.71 -10.58 9.90
C ILE A 61 -18.89 -10.81 11.18
N ARG A 62 -19.43 -10.43 12.35
CA ARG A 62 -18.86 -10.71 13.67
C ARG A 62 -19.27 -12.11 14.13
N ASN A 63 -18.47 -12.73 14.99
CA ASN A 63 -18.67 -14.07 15.56
C ASN A 63 -18.71 -15.22 14.54
N ARG A 64 -18.05 -15.07 13.39
CA ARG A 64 -18.15 -16.02 12.27
C ARG A 64 -16.87 -16.73 11.86
N GLU A 65 -15.75 -16.50 12.57
CA GLU A 65 -14.45 -17.13 12.26
C GLU A 65 -14.06 -16.99 10.79
N LEU A 66 -14.36 -15.83 10.20
CA LEU A 66 -14.05 -15.55 8.80
C LEU A 66 -12.53 -15.52 8.63
N PRO A 67 -11.96 -16.17 7.59
CA PRO A 67 -10.53 -16.11 7.35
C PRO A 67 -10.09 -14.66 7.04
N ALA A 68 -9.00 -14.20 7.67
CA ALA A 68 -8.48 -12.84 7.44
C ALA A 68 -8.23 -12.56 5.95
N ALA A 69 -7.67 -13.52 5.22
CA ALA A 69 -7.43 -13.38 3.77
C ALA A 69 -8.73 -13.18 2.97
N TYR A 70 -9.82 -13.83 3.37
CA TYR A 70 -11.13 -13.66 2.74
C TYR A 70 -11.68 -12.25 2.99
N ILE A 71 -11.59 -11.76 4.23
CA ILE A 71 -12.02 -10.39 4.57
C ILE A 71 -11.24 -9.37 3.73
N ARG A 72 -9.92 -9.50 3.65
CA ARG A 72 -9.08 -8.59 2.86
C ARG A 72 -9.46 -8.59 1.39
N ALA A 73 -9.68 -9.77 0.81
CA ALA A 73 -10.08 -9.90 -0.58
C ALA A 73 -11.43 -9.23 -0.84
N VAL A 74 -12.42 -9.42 0.03
CA VAL A 74 -13.74 -8.79 -0.10
C VAL A 74 -13.67 -7.27 0.05
N VAL A 75 -12.92 -6.75 1.02
CA VAL A 75 -12.77 -5.30 1.21
C VAL A 75 -12.08 -4.66 0.01
N ARG A 76 -11.07 -5.30 -0.58
CA ARG A 76 -10.33 -4.76 -1.72
C ARG A 76 -11.06 -4.85 -3.05
N ASN A 77 -11.87 -5.89 -3.24
CA ASN A 77 -12.53 -6.14 -4.52
C ASN A 77 -14.03 -5.81 -4.51
N GLY A 78 -14.61 -5.59 -3.33
CA GLY A 78 -16.05 -5.61 -3.14
C GLY A 78 -16.61 -7.02 -3.29
N ASN A 79 -17.91 -7.17 -3.04
CA ASN A 79 -18.62 -8.42 -3.29
C ASN A 79 -20.11 -8.15 -3.52
N ARG A 80 -20.54 -8.27 -4.78
CA ARG A 80 -21.91 -7.93 -5.23
C ARG A 80 -22.23 -6.46 -4.91
N ALA A 81 -23.20 -6.20 -4.05
CA ALA A 81 -23.59 -4.86 -3.61
C ALA A 81 -22.63 -4.25 -2.58
N MET A 82 -21.76 -5.05 -1.95
CA MET A 82 -20.74 -4.51 -1.04
C MET A 82 -19.66 -3.78 -1.86
N PRO A 83 -19.42 -2.49 -1.60
CA PRO A 83 -18.42 -1.72 -2.32
C PRO A 83 -16.99 -2.17 -2.00
N ALA A 84 -16.07 -1.85 -2.90
CA ALA A 84 -14.63 -1.99 -2.66
C ALA A 84 -14.07 -0.72 -2.01
N PHE A 85 -13.10 -0.87 -1.10
CA PHE A 85 -12.40 0.22 -0.43
C PHE A 85 -10.96 0.35 -0.94
N ARG A 86 -10.60 1.57 -1.34
CA ARG A 86 -9.31 1.92 -1.92
C ARG A 86 -8.21 1.95 -0.84
N PRO A 87 -6.92 1.75 -1.21
CA PRO A 87 -5.80 1.90 -0.28
C PRO A 87 -5.72 3.30 0.37
N SER A 88 -6.20 4.34 -0.30
CA SER A 88 -6.27 5.70 0.26
C SER A 88 -7.29 5.85 1.40
N GLU A 89 -8.29 4.98 1.45
CA GLU A 89 -9.36 4.98 2.47
C GLU A 89 -8.99 4.04 3.63
N ILE A 90 -8.51 2.85 3.29
CA ILE A 90 -8.03 1.83 4.24
C ILE A 90 -6.75 1.24 3.63
N ASP A 91 -5.59 1.65 4.13
CA ASP A 91 -4.30 1.09 3.69
C ASP A 91 -4.14 -0.39 4.09
N ASP A 92 -3.06 -1.03 3.66
CA ASP A 92 -2.87 -2.46 3.88
C ASP A 92 -2.58 -2.82 5.34
N GLU A 93 -1.88 -1.97 6.08
CA GLU A 93 -1.62 -2.19 7.51
C GLU A 93 -2.92 -2.07 8.32
N SER A 94 -3.70 -1.04 8.04
CA SER A 94 -5.03 -0.81 8.58
C SER A 94 -5.98 -1.98 8.25
N LEU A 95 -5.93 -2.50 7.03
CA LEU A 95 -6.74 -3.64 6.61
C LEU A 95 -6.36 -4.94 7.33
N ILE A 96 -5.08 -5.16 7.65
CA ILE A 96 -4.66 -6.31 8.47
C ILE A 96 -5.30 -6.20 9.86
N LYS A 97 -5.17 -5.04 10.52
CA LYS A 97 -5.78 -4.79 11.84
C LYS A 97 -7.29 -4.99 11.82
N LEU A 98 -7.98 -4.53 10.78
CA LEU A 98 -9.42 -4.74 10.58
C LEU A 98 -9.76 -6.23 10.42
N ALA A 99 -9.02 -6.94 9.57
CA ALA A 99 -9.28 -8.35 9.31
C ALA A 99 -9.08 -9.19 10.58
N ASP A 100 -8.04 -8.92 11.36
CA ASP A 100 -7.79 -9.59 12.64
C ASP A 100 -8.90 -9.28 13.64
N PHE A 101 -9.34 -8.01 13.74
CA PHE A 101 -10.45 -7.62 14.59
C PHE A 101 -11.75 -8.37 14.25
N ILE A 102 -12.11 -8.48 12.97
CA ILE A 102 -13.33 -9.20 12.53
C ILE A 102 -13.21 -10.72 12.76
N SER A 103 -12.02 -11.29 12.50
CA SER A 103 -11.77 -12.73 12.61
C SER A 103 -11.77 -13.22 14.06
N ASN A 104 -11.28 -12.40 14.99
CA ASN A 104 -11.15 -12.76 16.40
C ASN A 104 -12.48 -12.67 17.14
N LYS A 105 -12.90 -13.78 17.77
CA LYS A 105 -14.08 -13.85 18.65
C LYS A 105 -13.89 -13.14 19.99
N GLU A 106 -12.67 -13.08 20.52
CA GLU A 106 -12.40 -12.46 21.83
C GLU A 106 -12.48 -10.93 21.80
N ALA A 107 -12.17 -10.30 20.66
CA ALA A 107 -12.25 -8.85 20.48
C ALA A 107 -13.71 -8.34 20.34
N GLN A 108 -14.71 -9.12 20.77
CA GLN A 108 -16.13 -8.91 20.52
C GLN A 108 -16.99 -8.80 21.78
N HIS A 109 -16.34 -8.67 22.95
CA HIS A 109 -16.97 -8.51 24.26
C HIS A 109 -16.92 -7.06 24.75
#